data_AF-A0A432R8V7-F1
#
_entry.id   AF-A0A432R8V7-F1
#
_cell.length_a   1.000
_cell.length_b   1.000
_cell.length_c   1.000
_cell.angle_alpha   90.00
_cell.angle_beta   90.00
_cell.angle_gamma   90.00
#
_symmetry.space_group_name_H-M   'P 1'
#
loop_
_entity.id
_entity.type
_entity.pdbx_description
1 polymer ?
#
loop_
_entity_poly.entity_id
_entity_poly.type
_entity_poly.pdbx_seq_one_letter_code
_entity_poly.pdbx_strand_id
1 'polypeptide(L)'
;MKVVLRHEGTWLLVREVYAIRRQRGKRRGRQRQTSAPYGTVAESVDKPPLNGLRYTESIEVPATKVMKFIVKAFQLPGDTTIVVKPLTRESYEAKIYAKTREEAARALAQLARLLSELGRRRGGEEQEQAESEEEEV
;
A
#
# COMPACT_ATOMS: atom_id res chain seq x y z
N MET A 1 -0.45 -9.81 8.09
CA MET A 1 -1.33 -8.77 8.66
C MET A 1 -2.69 -8.81 7.98
N LYS A 2 -3.76 -8.42 8.67
CA LYS A 2 -5.10 -8.25 8.07
C LYS A 2 -5.29 -6.80 7.63
N VAL A 3 -5.87 -6.56 6.47
CA VAL A 3 -6.14 -5.20 5.96
C VAL A 3 -7.62 -5.05 5.63
N VAL A 4 -8.24 -4.01 6.17
CA VAL A 4 -9.64 -3.67 5.93
C VAL A 4 -9.70 -2.26 5.36
N LEU A 5 -10.42 -2.09 4.26
CA LEU A 5 -10.65 -0.78 3.62
C LEU A 5 -12.10 -0.35 3.81
N ARG A 6 -12.33 0.92 4.16
CA ARG A 6 -13.65 1.57 4.03
C ARG A 6 -13.79 2.13 2.62
N HIS A 7 -14.76 1.64 1.88
CA HIS A 7 -15.09 2.16 0.56
C HIS A 7 -16.61 2.31 0.43
N GLU A 8 -17.09 3.51 0.08
CA GLU A 8 -18.52 3.80 -0.16
C GLU A 8 -19.46 3.27 0.93
N GLY A 9 -19.09 3.43 2.20
CA GLY A 9 -19.95 2.97 3.29
C GLY A 9 -19.93 1.46 3.53
N THR A 10 -19.01 0.71 2.90
CA THR A 10 -18.81 -0.73 3.08
C THR A 10 -17.40 -1.02 3.61
N TRP A 11 -17.26 -1.99 4.50
CA TRP A 11 -15.94 -2.49 4.92
C TRP A 11 -15.54 -3.68 4.08
N LEU A 12 -14.34 -3.61 3.49
CA LEU A 12 -13.79 -4.61 2.61
C LEU A 12 -12.56 -5.22 3.26
N LEU A 13 -12.65 -6.48 3.71
CA LEU A 13 -11.51 -7.24 4.23
C LEU A 13 -10.76 -7.85 3.05
N VAL A 14 -9.49 -7.45 2.87
CA VAL A 14 -8.64 -8.02 1.83
C VAL A 14 -8.35 -9.49 2.16
N ARG A 15 -8.70 -10.38 1.23
CA ARG A 15 -8.49 -11.83 1.33
C ARG A 15 -7.31 -12.30 0.53
N GLU A 16 -7.18 -11.78 -0.69
CA GLU A 16 -6.13 -12.21 -1.61
C GLU A 16 -5.61 -11.04 -2.44
N VAL A 17 -4.34 -11.14 -2.81
CA VAL A 17 -3.69 -10.25 -3.76
C VAL A 17 -2.99 -11.13 -4.79
N TYR A 18 -3.25 -10.90 -6.06
CA TYR A 18 -2.64 -11.64 -7.16
C TYR A 18 -2.02 -10.71 -8.18
N ALA A 19 -0.94 -11.16 -8.83
CA ALA A 19 -0.33 -10.44 -9.93
C ALA A 19 -1.09 -10.68 -11.22
N ILE A 20 -1.53 -9.62 -11.89
CA ILE A 20 -2.16 -9.73 -13.21
C ILE A 20 -1.04 -9.89 -14.24
N ARG A 21 -0.85 -11.11 -14.73
CA ARG A 21 0.07 -11.39 -15.85
C ARG A 21 -0.51 -10.79 -17.12
N ARG A 22 0.00 -9.65 -17.57
CA ARG A 22 -0.28 -9.14 -18.92
C ARG A 22 0.37 -10.11 -19.92
N GLN A 23 -0.43 -10.77 -20.76
CA GLN A 23 0.11 -11.50 -21.92
C GLN A 23 0.94 -10.52 -22.74
N ARG A 24 2.23 -10.81 -22.88
CA ARG A 24 3.18 -9.99 -23.65
C ARG A 24 2.78 -10.03 -25.12
N GLY A 25 2.09 -9.01 -25.60
CA GLY A 25 2.14 -8.66 -27.02
C GLY A 25 3.57 -8.23 -27.36
N LYS A 26 4.24 -8.94 -28.29
CA LYS A 26 5.59 -8.60 -28.77
C LYS A 26 5.58 -7.17 -29.36
N ARG A 27 5.97 -6.17 -28.57
CA ARG A 27 6.31 -4.83 -29.08
C ARG A 27 7.80 -4.59 -28.84
N ARG A 28 8.55 -4.49 -29.94
CA ARG A 28 9.95 -4.03 -29.97
C ARG A 28 9.97 -2.54 -29.58
N GLY A 29 10.56 -2.21 -28.44
CA GLY A 29 10.76 -0.84 -27.96
C GLY A 29 11.13 -0.85 -26.47
N ARG A 30 12.10 0.00 -26.08
CA ARG A 30 12.66 0.13 -24.72
C ARG A 30 11.55 0.12 -23.67
N GLN A 31 11.37 -1.02 -23.01
CA GLN A 31 10.21 -1.29 -22.16
C GLN A 31 10.46 -0.67 -20.78
N ARG A 32 9.84 0.49 -20.49
CA ARG A 32 9.74 1.01 -19.11
C ARG A 32 9.19 -0.13 -18.24
N GLN A 33 9.88 -0.51 -17.17
CA GLN A 33 9.41 -1.49 -16.19
C GLN A 33 8.18 -0.93 -15.47
N THR A 34 7.01 -1.01 -16.11
CA THR A 34 5.77 -0.67 -15.45
C THR A 34 5.48 -1.77 -14.44
N SER A 35 5.38 -1.41 -13.16
CA SER A 35 5.02 -2.35 -12.10
C SER A 35 3.79 -3.15 -12.52
N ALA A 36 3.85 -4.48 -12.44
CA ALA A 36 2.74 -5.34 -12.81
C ALA A 36 1.46 -4.88 -12.06
N PRO A 37 0.31 -4.75 -12.75
CA PRO A 37 -0.93 -4.45 -12.08
C PRO A 37 -1.29 -5.61 -11.13
N TYR A 38 -1.67 -5.29 -9.90
CA TYR A 38 -2.17 -6.26 -8.94
C TYR A 38 -3.69 -6.25 -8.95
N GLY A 39 -4.30 -7.43 -8.85
CA GLY A 39 -5.71 -7.58 -8.50
C GLY A 39 -5.83 -7.85 -7.00
N THR A 40 -6.92 -7.38 -6.40
CA THR A 40 -7.22 -7.57 -4.98
C THR A 40 -8.61 -8.18 -4.87
N VAL A 41 -8.72 -9.31 -4.15
CA VAL A 41 -10.00 -9.90 -3.76
C VAL A 41 -10.30 -9.47 -2.34
N ALA A 42 -11.48 -8.90 -2.13
CA ALA A 42 -11.92 -8.47 -0.81
C ALA A 42 -13.33 -9.02 -0.52
N GLU A 43 -13.55 -9.35 0.74
CA GLU A 43 -14.84 -9.78 1.27
C GLU A 43 -15.51 -8.61 1.98
N SER A 44 -16.81 -8.42 1.74
CA SER A 44 -17.60 -7.43 2.47
C SER A 44 -17.86 -7.92 3.88
N VAL A 45 -17.60 -7.08 4.87
CA VAL A 45 -17.81 -7.39 6.29
C VAL A 45 -18.59 -6.27 6.97
N ASP A 46 -19.34 -6.57 8.02
CA ASP A 46 -20.11 -5.55 8.74
C ASP A 46 -19.21 -4.58 9.52
N LYS A 47 -18.11 -5.11 10.08
CA LYS A 47 -17.16 -4.35 10.89
C LYS A 47 -15.75 -4.92 10.80
N PRO A 48 -14.70 -4.10 11.03
CA PRO A 48 -13.33 -4.59 11.09
C PRO A 48 -13.14 -5.68 12.17
N PRO A 49 -12.45 -6.79 11.89
CA PRO A 49 -12.25 -7.88 12.84
C PRO A 49 -11.14 -7.54 13.84
N LEU A 50 -11.50 -6.84 14.91
CA LEU A 50 -10.53 -6.36 15.91
C LEU A 50 -10.18 -7.38 16.99
N ASN A 51 -10.91 -8.50 17.14
CA ASN A 51 -10.66 -9.67 18.01
C ASN A 51 -9.54 -9.53 19.09
N GLY A 52 -9.77 -8.72 20.13
CA GLY A 52 -8.85 -8.58 21.27
C GLY A 52 -7.65 -7.65 21.07
N LEU A 53 -7.55 -6.96 19.93
CA LEU A 53 -6.55 -5.94 19.64
C LEU A 53 -6.97 -4.63 20.32
N ARG A 54 -6.13 -4.10 21.22
CA ARG A 54 -6.46 -2.94 22.07
C ARG A 54 -5.57 -1.73 21.83
N TYR A 55 -4.33 -1.95 21.42
CA TYR A 55 -3.38 -0.86 21.18
C TYR A 55 -3.55 -0.35 19.77
N THR A 56 -3.52 0.97 19.62
CA THR A 56 -3.75 1.63 18.34
C THR A 56 -2.69 2.67 18.02
N GLU A 57 -2.24 2.64 16.77
CA GLU A 57 -1.40 3.67 16.16
C GLU A 57 -2.03 4.08 14.82
N SER A 58 -1.69 5.25 14.29
CA SER A 58 -2.26 5.73 13.02
C SER A 58 -1.20 6.38 12.13
N ILE A 59 -1.34 6.19 10.82
CA ILE A 59 -0.51 6.86 9.81
C ILE A 59 -1.39 7.36 8.67
N GLU A 60 -1.05 8.52 8.13
CA GLU A 60 -1.73 9.09 6.97
C GLU A 60 -1.15 8.50 5.66
N VAL A 61 -2.05 8.16 4.74
CA VAL A 61 -1.73 7.54 3.45
C VAL A 61 -2.32 8.40 2.33
N PRO A 62 -1.50 8.90 1.38
CA PRO A 62 -2.02 9.64 0.23
C PRO A 62 -2.98 8.80 -0.60
N ALA A 63 -4.10 9.38 -1.05
CA ALA A 63 -5.11 8.71 -1.87
C ALA A 63 -4.51 8.10 -3.14
N THR A 64 -3.53 8.78 -3.75
CA THR A 64 -2.80 8.31 -4.95
C THR A 64 -2.00 7.02 -4.73
N LYS A 65 -1.70 6.68 -3.47
CA LYS A 65 -0.88 5.51 -3.08
C LYS A 65 -1.67 4.46 -2.32
N VAL A 66 -2.90 4.74 -1.92
CA VAL A 66 -3.67 3.89 -0.98
C VAL A 66 -3.80 2.43 -1.45
N MET A 67 -4.09 2.19 -2.73
CA MET A 67 -4.23 0.83 -3.25
C MET A 67 -2.91 0.06 -3.25
N LYS A 68 -1.81 0.72 -3.63
CA LYS A 68 -0.47 0.11 -3.58
C LYS A 68 -0.03 -0.14 -2.13
N PHE A 69 -0.40 0.76 -1.23
CA PHE A 69 -0.17 0.61 0.20
C PHE A 69 -0.90 -0.60 0.74
N ILE A 70 -2.21 -0.74 0.49
CA ILE A 70 -3.03 -1.89 0.93
C ILE A 70 -2.45 -3.21 0.45
N VAL A 71 -2.11 -3.30 -0.84
CA VAL A 71 -1.54 -4.50 -1.46
C VAL A 71 -0.24 -4.91 -0.76
N LYS A 72 0.69 -3.98 -0.57
CA LYS A 72 1.97 -4.30 0.08
C LYS A 72 1.81 -4.56 1.57
N ALA A 73 0.94 -3.82 2.26
CA ALA A 73 0.68 -3.98 3.69
C ALA A 73 0.06 -5.35 4.00
N PHE A 74 -0.83 -5.84 3.13
CA PHE A 74 -1.41 -7.18 3.24
C PHE A 74 -0.34 -8.29 3.18
N GLN A 75 0.70 -8.08 2.38
CA GLN A 75 1.82 -9.02 2.23
C GLN A 75 2.81 -8.98 3.40
N LEU A 76 2.72 -7.99 4.31
CA LEU A 76 3.60 -7.93 5.47
C LEU A 76 3.24 -9.01 6.51
N PRO A 77 4.25 -9.65 7.11
CA PRO A 77 4.04 -10.62 8.19
C PRO A 77 3.53 -9.92 9.47
N GLY A 78 2.82 -10.66 10.31
CA GLY A 78 2.39 -10.20 11.64
C GLY A 78 0.87 -10.26 11.86
N ASP A 79 0.50 -10.24 13.14
CA ASP A 79 -0.86 -10.48 13.66
C ASP A 79 -1.63 -9.18 13.97
N THR A 80 -1.34 -8.11 13.26
CA THR A 80 -2.04 -6.83 13.39
C THR A 80 -3.18 -6.72 12.38
N THR A 81 -4.17 -5.88 12.72
CA THR A 81 -5.25 -5.50 11.81
C THR A 81 -5.10 -4.03 11.44
N ILE A 82 -5.05 -3.73 10.16
CA ILE A 82 -4.93 -2.38 9.62
C ILE A 82 -6.29 -1.98 9.05
N VAL A 83 -6.86 -0.91 9.56
CA VAL A 83 -8.11 -0.33 9.09
C VAL A 83 -7.80 0.95 8.35
N VAL A 84 -8.06 0.96 7.04
CA VAL A 84 -7.84 2.09 6.15
C VAL A 84 -9.18 2.74 5.86
N LYS A 85 -9.34 4.02 6.18
CA LYS A 85 -10.58 4.78 5.91
C LYS A 85 -10.27 6.16 5.33
N PRO A 86 -11.17 6.76 4.55
CA PRO A 86 -11.00 8.13 4.08
C PRO A 86 -10.82 9.09 5.28
N LEU A 87 -9.83 9.97 5.18
CA LEU A 87 -9.60 11.05 6.14
C LEU A 87 -9.99 12.39 5.50
N THR A 88 -9.43 12.66 4.32
CA THR A 88 -9.75 13.81 3.48
C THR A 88 -10.03 13.34 2.05
N ARG A 89 -10.26 14.27 1.12
CA ARG A 89 -10.35 13.94 -0.31
C ARG A 89 -9.01 13.44 -0.89
N GLU A 90 -7.90 13.81 -0.27
CA GLU A 90 -6.55 13.54 -0.79
C GLU A 90 -5.80 12.49 0.05
N SER A 91 -6.37 12.08 1.19
CA SER A 91 -5.71 11.16 2.12
C SER A 91 -6.65 10.22 2.84
N TYR A 92 -6.08 9.11 3.27
CA TYR A 92 -6.69 8.05 4.05
C TYR A 92 -5.96 7.94 5.40
N GLU A 93 -6.68 7.64 6.46
CA GLU A 93 -6.12 7.23 7.74
C GLU A 93 -5.97 5.71 7.75
N ALA A 94 -4.75 5.21 7.94
CA ALA A 94 -4.48 3.81 8.22
C ALA A 94 -4.25 3.62 9.72
N LYS A 95 -5.28 3.10 10.40
CA LYS A 95 -5.25 2.82 11.84
C LYS A 95 -4.88 1.36 12.09
N ILE A 96 -3.83 1.16 12.89
CA ILE A 96 -3.23 -0.13 13.19
C ILE A 96 -3.75 -0.59 14.53
N TYR A 97 -4.21 -1.83 14.60
CA TYR A 97 -4.67 -2.48 15.83
C TYR A 97 -3.75 -3.67 16.14
N ALA A 98 -3.25 -3.73 17.36
CA ALA A 98 -2.34 -4.78 17.83
C ALA A 98 -2.70 -5.29 19.24
N LYS A 99 -2.15 -6.45 19.63
CA LYS A 99 -2.34 -7.01 20.98
C LYS A 99 -1.45 -6.30 22.00
N THR A 100 -0.25 -5.87 21.59
CA THR A 100 0.71 -5.18 22.44
C THR A 100 1.11 -3.82 21.87
N ARG A 101 1.58 -2.91 22.73
CA ARG A 101 2.10 -1.60 22.30
C ARG A 101 3.32 -1.73 21.39
N GLU A 102 4.19 -2.69 21.68
CA GLU A 102 5.39 -2.95 20.87
C GLU A 102 5.05 -3.47 19.46
N GLU A 103 4.03 -4.32 19.33
CA GLU A 103 3.54 -4.77 18.03
C GLU A 103 2.96 -3.60 17.23
N ALA A 104 2.18 -2.72 17.86
CA ALA A 104 1.63 -1.54 17.22
C ALA A 104 2.74 -0.62 16.70
N ALA A 105 3.74 -0.33 17.54
CA ALA A 105 4.88 0.50 17.17
C ALA A 105 5.74 -0.13 16.05
N ARG A 106 6.01 -1.44 16.12
CA ARG A 106 6.73 -2.17 15.06
C ARG A 106 5.99 -2.15 13.74
N ALA A 107 4.68 -2.39 13.76
CA ALA A 107 3.84 -2.33 12.57
C ALA A 107 3.80 -0.91 11.99
N LEU A 108 3.70 0.12 12.83
CA LEU A 108 3.77 1.52 12.38
C LEU A 108 5.08 1.82 11.66
N ALA A 109 6.22 1.41 12.22
CA ALA A 109 7.53 1.61 11.61
C ALA A 109 7.66 0.89 10.25
N GLN A 110 7.14 -0.34 10.14
CA GLN A 110 7.11 -1.08 8.88
C GLN A 110 6.25 -0.38 7.81
N LEU A 111 5.07 0.12 8.20
CA LEU A 111 4.16 0.82 7.28
C LEU A 111 4.69 2.20 6.87
N ALA A 112 5.35 2.93 7.77
CA ALA A 112 6.01 4.19 7.46
C ALA A 112 7.17 4.02 6.47
N ARG A 113 7.98 2.96 6.64
CA ARG A 113 9.02 2.58 5.68
C ARG A 113 8.41 2.25 4.32
N LEU A 114 7.34 1.47 4.29
CA LEU A 114 6.62 1.09 3.07
C LEU A 114 6.10 2.32 2.32
N LEU A 115 5.52 3.31 3.01
CA LEU A 115 5.07 4.57 2.40
C LEU A 115 6.23 5.38 1.81
N SER A 116 7.35 5.42 2.53
CA SER A 116 8.57 6.10 2.06
C SER A 116 9.11 5.48 0.78
N GLU A 117 9.12 4.14 0.70
CA GLU A 117 9.49 3.40 -0.52
C GLU A 117 8.52 3.63 -1.68
N LEU A 118 7.22 3.79 -1.40
CA LEU A 118 6.22 4.18 -2.40
C LEU A 118 6.38 5.64 -2.87
N GLY A 119 7.02 6.50 -2.07
CA GLY A 119 7.35 7.88 -2.44
C GLY A 119 8.61 8.03 -3.29
N ARG A 120 9.67 7.29 -2.97
CA ARG A 120 10.97 7.42 -3.65
C ARG A 120 10.96 7.06 -5.14
N ARG A 121 10.04 6.18 -5.58
CA ARG A 121 9.97 5.71 -6.98
C ARG A 121 9.50 6.76 -8.01
N ARG A 122 9.23 8.00 -7.63
CA ARG A 122 8.96 9.10 -8.58
C ARG A 122 10.13 10.07 -8.77
N GLY A 123 11.11 10.11 -7.86
CA GLY A 123 12.22 11.07 -7.94
C GLY A 123 13.51 10.52 -8.56
N GLY A 124 13.62 9.20 -8.77
CA GLY A 124 14.84 8.57 -9.30
C GLY A 124 14.89 8.44 -10.83
N GLU A 125 13.78 8.63 -11.55
CA GLU A 125 13.75 8.55 -13.02
C GLU A 125 13.87 9.94 -13.69
N GLU A 126 13.83 11.04 -12.92
CA GLU A 126 14.02 12.40 -13.47
C GLU A 126 15.48 12.90 -13.38
N GLN A 127 16.35 12.29 -12.54
CA GLN A 127 17.77 12.70 -12.46
C GLN A 127 18.68 11.95 -13.45
N GLU A 128 18.40 10.70 -13.80
CA GLU A 128 19.21 9.95 -14.79
C GLU A 128 18.98 10.38 -16.26
N GLN A 129 17.98 11.23 -16.55
CA GLN A 129 17.79 11.78 -17.90
C GLN A 129 18.42 13.18 -18.09
N ALA A 130 18.71 13.90 -17.01
CA ALA A 130 19.36 15.22 -17.11
C ALA A 130 20.90 15.11 -17.24
N GLU A 131 21.53 14.11 -16.63
CA GLU A 131 23.00 13.94 -16.69
C GLU A 131 23.50 13.35 -18.02
N SER A 132 22.63 12.74 -18.84
CA SER A 132 23.05 12.15 -20.13
C SER A 132 22.97 13.11 -21.31
N GLU A 133 22.40 14.31 -21.16
CA GLU A 133 22.36 15.33 -22.23
C GLU A 133 23.49 16.37 -22.12
N GLU A 134 24.21 16.45 -20.98
CA GLU A 134 25.33 17.39 -20.81
C GLU A 134 26.72 16.81 -21.16
N GLU A 135 26.86 15.50 -21.37
CA GLU A 135 28.12 14.88 -21.81
C GLU A 135 28.28 14.74 -23.35
N GLU A 136 27.28 15.16 -24.15
CA GLU A 136 27.31 15.09 -25.63
C GLU A 136 27.45 16.46 -26.33
N VAL A 137 28.05 17.48 -25.69
CA VAL A 137 28.41 18.76 -26.33
C VAL A 137 29.92 19.04 -26.24
#